data_AF-A0A9P6ESH0-F1
#
_entry.id   AF-A0A9P6ESH0-F1
#
_cell.length_a   1.000
_cell.length_b   1.000
_cell.length_c   1.000
_cell.angle_alpha   90.00
_cell.angle_beta   90.00
_cell.angle_gamma   90.00
#
_symmetry.space_group_name_H-M   'P 1'
#
loop_
_entity.id
_entity.type
_entity.pdbx_description
1 polymer ?
#
loop_
_entity_poly.entity_id
_entity_poly.type
_entity_poly.pdbx_seq_one_letter_code
_entity_poly.pdbx_strand_id
1 'polypeptide(L)'
;NNERLYPSMMPWLFPYGLGAIGQEAMKDKLSEKNQKAHFLMYHDKRFQTDPIFSLLAFNQAQIQQSALNSYLLEKKNKFTTICDRLHSLDVKVLDSISK
;
A
#
# COMPACT_ATOMS: atom_id res chain seq x y z
N ASN A 1 -1.67 -0.72 -6.63
CA ASN A 1 -3.04 -0.56 -6.09
C ASN A 1 -4.00 -0.81 -7.24
N ASN A 2 -5.06 -1.60 -7.06
CA ASN A 2 -6.05 -1.83 -8.12
C ASN A 2 -7.22 -0.84 -7.96
N GLU A 3 -7.23 0.21 -8.76
CA GLU A 3 -8.19 1.32 -8.66
C GLU A 3 -9.63 0.91 -8.95
N ARG A 4 -9.83 -0.18 -9.70
CA ARG A 4 -11.15 -0.68 -10.09
C ARG A 4 -11.72 -1.70 -9.10
N LEU A 5 -10.97 -2.10 -8.08
CA LEU A 5 -11.38 -3.13 -7.13
C LEU A 5 -12.67 -2.75 -6.40
N TYR A 6 -12.66 -1.62 -5.70
CA TYR A 6 -13.82 -1.16 -4.92
C TYR A 6 -15.07 -0.88 -5.79
N PRO A 7 -14.98 -0.20 -6.93
CA PRO A 7 -16.16 0.03 -7.75
C PRO A 7 -16.68 -1.24 -8.42
N SER A 8 -15.82 -2.20 -8.73
CA SER A 8 -16.25 -3.51 -9.26
C SER A 8 -16.98 -4.36 -8.23
N MET A 9 -16.54 -4.32 -6.96
CA MET A 9 -17.13 -5.11 -5.88
C MET A 9 -18.39 -4.46 -5.31
N MET A 10 -18.45 -3.12 -5.33
CA MET A 10 -19.47 -2.33 -4.64
C MET A 10 -20.02 -1.20 -5.52
N PRO A 11 -20.59 -1.53 -6.70
CA PRO A 11 -21.07 -0.51 -7.65
C PRO A 11 -22.16 0.41 -7.08
N TRP A 12 -22.87 -0.03 -6.03
CA TRP A 12 -23.88 0.78 -5.34
C TRP A 12 -23.29 1.87 -4.43
N LEU A 13 -22.04 1.71 -3.96
CA LEU A 13 -21.31 2.74 -3.21
C LEU A 13 -20.51 3.68 -4.12
N PHE A 14 -20.16 3.21 -5.33
CA PHE A 14 -19.34 3.94 -6.30
C PHE A 14 -20.09 4.08 -7.63
N PRO A 15 -21.12 4.97 -7.70
CA PRO A 15 -21.85 5.19 -8.94
C PRO A 15 -20.89 5.61 -10.05
N TYR A 16 -21.13 5.10 -11.26
CA TYR A 16 -20.29 5.29 -12.46
C TYR A 16 -18.88 4.69 -12.38
N GLY A 17 -18.56 3.90 -11.34
CA GLY A 17 -17.24 3.31 -11.22
C GLY A 17 -16.15 4.28 -10.75
N LEU A 18 -16.54 5.46 -10.25
CA LEU A 18 -15.64 6.56 -9.91
C LEU A 18 -15.57 6.80 -8.40
N GLY A 19 -14.50 7.46 -7.96
CA GLY A 19 -14.30 7.89 -6.57
C GLY A 19 -13.72 6.81 -5.66
N ALA A 20 -13.14 5.74 -6.21
CA ALA A 20 -12.57 4.67 -5.40
C ALA A 20 -11.23 5.00 -4.76
N ILE A 21 -10.86 4.14 -3.80
CA ILE A 21 -9.60 4.21 -3.09
C ILE A 21 -8.45 3.98 -4.06
N GLY A 22 -7.51 4.93 -4.08
CA GLY A 22 -6.32 4.84 -4.92
C GLY A 22 -6.50 5.24 -6.38
N GLN A 23 -7.67 5.76 -6.77
CA GLN A 23 -7.88 6.32 -8.12
C GLN A 23 -6.95 7.52 -8.35
N GLU A 24 -6.34 7.61 -9.54
CA GLU A 24 -5.34 8.66 -9.87
C GLU A 24 -5.83 10.08 -9.54
N ALA A 25 -7.10 10.38 -9.85
CA ALA A 25 -7.72 11.70 -9.59
C ALA A 25 -7.73 12.13 -8.11
N MET A 26 -7.59 11.18 -7.19
CA MET A 26 -7.58 11.39 -5.73
C MET A 26 -6.23 11.09 -5.08
N LYS A 27 -5.30 10.47 -5.81
CA LYS A 27 -4.03 9.95 -5.30
C LYS A 27 -3.13 11.02 -4.67
N ASP A 28 -3.12 12.21 -5.25
CA ASP A 28 -2.29 13.32 -4.76
C ASP A 28 -3.03 14.21 -3.74
N LYS A 29 -4.35 14.03 -3.59
CA LYS A 29 -5.20 14.86 -2.72
C LYS A 29 -5.34 14.30 -1.32
N LEU A 30 -5.34 12.97 -1.17
CA LEU A 30 -5.62 12.32 0.10
C LEU A 30 -4.90 10.99 0.23
N SER A 31 -4.31 10.73 1.41
CA SER A 31 -3.76 9.42 1.71
C SER A 31 -4.86 8.36 1.75
N GLU A 32 -4.53 7.12 1.38
CA GLU A 32 -5.50 6.00 1.38
C GLU A 32 -6.18 5.81 2.76
N LYS A 33 -5.44 6.01 3.86
CA LYS A 33 -6.00 5.96 5.22
C LYS A 33 -7.05 7.04 5.45
N ASN A 34 -6.74 8.28 5.05
CA ASN A 34 -7.65 9.40 5.22
C ASN A 34 -8.87 9.28 4.28
N GLN A 35 -8.69 8.69 3.09
CA GLN A 35 -9.79 8.41 2.16
C GLN A 35 -10.75 7.36 2.72
N LYS A 36 -10.24 6.27 3.31
CA LYS A 36 -11.05 5.27 4.03
C LYS A 36 -11.80 5.90 5.21
N ALA A 37 -11.13 6.76 5.99
CA ALA A 37 -11.76 7.49 7.10
C ALA A 37 -12.85 8.44 6.61
N HIS A 38 -12.61 9.15 5.50
CA HIS A 38 -13.59 10.02 4.87
C HIS A 38 -14.84 9.26 4.42
N PHE A 39 -14.68 8.07 3.84
CA PHE A 39 -15.82 7.22 3.48
C PHE A 39 -16.62 6.78 4.70
N LEU A 40 -15.95 6.32 5.77
CA LEU A 40 -16.63 5.94 7.01
C LEU A 40 -17.36 7.11 7.69
N MET A 41 -16.84 8.33 7.54
CA MET A 41 -17.41 9.56 8.10
C MET A 41 -18.25 10.35 7.08
N TYR A 42 -18.59 9.74 5.94
CA TYR A 42 -19.33 10.43 4.89
C TYR A 42 -20.75 10.76 5.34
N HIS A 43 -21.28 11.91 4.92
CA HIS A 43 -22.55 12.45 5.40
C HIS A 43 -23.74 11.49 5.21
N ASP A 44 -23.83 10.83 4.05
CA ASP A 44 -24.90 9.89 3.69
C ASP A 44 -24.81 8.56 4.48
N LYS A 45 -23.74 8.34 5.26
CA LYS A 45 -23.47 7.13 6.06
C LYS A 45 -23.54 5.79 5.32
N ARG A 46 -23.81 5.74 4.01
CA ARG A 46 -23.94 4.50 3.22
C ARG A 46 -22.73 3.59 3.35
N PHE A 47 -21.53 4.17 3.33
CA PHE A 47 -20.28 3.46 3.56
C PHE A 47 -20.16 2.89 4.98
N GLN A 48 -20.73 3.56 5.97
CA GLN A 48 -20.75 3.10 7.37
C GLN A 48 -21.78 2.00 7.60
N THR A 49 -22.96 2.13 6.99
CA THR A 49 -24.08 1.18 7.15
C THR A 49 -24.00 -0.03 6.24
N ASP A 50 -23.16 0.03 5.20
CA ASP A 50 -22.94 -1.11 4.31
C ASP A 50 -22.37 -2.29 5.12
N PRO A 51 -22.99 -3.49 5.01
CA PRO A 51 -22.65 -4.62 5.87
C PRO A 51 -21.22 -5.14 5.67
N ILE A 52 -20.58 -4.83 4.54
CA ILE A 52 -19.29 -5.44 4.14
C ILE A 52 -18.19 -4.38 4.01
N PHE A 53 -18.52 -3.13 3.70
CA PHE A 53 -17.53 -2.08 3.41
C PHE A 53 -16.49 -1.93 4.51
N SER A 54 -16.93 -1.76 5.76
CA SER A 54 -16.05 -1.49 6.90
C SER A 54 -15.05 -2.63 7.13
N LEU A 55 -15.54 -3.87 7.05
CA LEU A 55 -14.72 -5.08 7.21
C LEU A 55 -13.69 -5.18 6.08
N LEU A 56 -14.12 -5.00 4.83
CA LEU A 56 -13.25 -5.08 3.66
C LEU A 56 -12.17 -3.98 3.67
N ALA A 57 -12.56 -2.74 3.96
CA ALA A 57 -11.66 -1.60 4.06
C ALA A 57 -10.58 -1.80 5.12
N PHE A 58 -10.97 -2.36 6.28
CA PHE A 58 -10.05 -2.70 7.37
C PHE A 58 -9.12 -3.86 6.99
N ASN A 59 -9.66 -4.95 6.46
CA ASN A 59 -8.88 -6.12 6.05
C ASN A 59 -7.83 -5.74 5.00
N GLN A 60 -8.21 -4.97 3.98
CA GLN A 60 -7.27 -4.49 2.98
C GLN A 60 -6.16 -3.63 3.60
N ALA A 61 -6.50 -2.73 4.53
CA ALA A 61 -5.51 -1.92 5.23
C ALA A 61 -4.54 -2.79 6.05
N GLN A 62 -5.05 -3.83 6.73
CA GLN A 62 -4.23 -4.75 7.51
C GLN A 62 -3.29 -5.59 6.63
N ILE A 63 -3.78 -6.09 5.50
CA ILE A 63 -2.97 -6.84 4.52
C ILE A 63 -1.84 -5.96 3.96
N GLN A 64 -2.17 -4.72 3.56
CA GLN A 64 -1.18 -3.76 3.08
C GLN A 64 -0.11 -3.48 4.14
N GLN A 65 -0.51 -3.25 5.40
CA GLN A 65 0.43 -3.01 6.50
C GLN A 65 1.32 -4.22 6.79
N SER A 66 0.75 -5.42 6.78
CA SER A 66 1.49 -6.67 6.99
C SER A 66 2.54 -6.91 5.90
N ALA A 67 2.15 -6.69 4.63
CA ALA A 67 3.08 -6.79 3.50
C ALA A 67 4.22 -5.77 3.61
N LEU A 68 3.91 -4.53 4.00
CA LEU A 68 4.92 -3.48 4.19
C LEU A 68 5.89 -3.83 5.33
N ASN A 69 5.38 -4.30 6.46
CA ASN A 69 6.18 -4.71 7.61
C ASN A 69 7.09 -5.89 7.26
N SER A 70 6.57 -6.88 6.52
CA SER A 70 7.36 -8.02 6.06
C SER A 70 8.49 -7.59 5.14
N TYR A 71 8.21 -6.70 4.19
CA TYR A 71 9.22 -6.12 3.30
C TYR A 71 10.31 -5.36 4.08
N LEU A 72 9.92 -4.52 5.04
CA LEU A 72 10.87 -3.77 5.87
C LEU A 72 11.73 -4.70 6.73
N LEU A 73 11.15 -5.77 7.28
CA LEU A 73 11.86 -6.77 8.06
C LEU A 73 12.88 -7.54 7.20
N GLU A 74 12.49 -7.95 5.99
CA GLU A 74 13.39 -8.59 5.04
C GLU A 74 14.56 -7.67 4.66
N LYS A 75 14.27 -6.39 4.36
CA LYS A 75 15.29 -5.39 4.04
C LYS A 75 16.25 -5.16 5.21
N LYS A 76 15.73 -5.09 6.43
CA LYS A 76 16.54 -4.98 7.66
C LYS A 76 17.43 -6.20 7.87
N ASN A 77 16.91 -7.40 7.63
CA ASN A 77 17.69 -8.63 7.74
C ASN A 77 18.82 -8.70 6.70
N LYS A 78 18.55 -8.27 5.46
CA LYS A 78 19.57 -8.19 4.40
C LYS A 78 20.62 -7.10 4.65
N PHE A 79 20.30 -6.07 5.44
CA PHE A 79 21.19 -4.94 5.66
C PHE A 79 22.54 -5.36 6.26
N THR A 80 22.53 -6.19 7.31
CA THR A 80 23.77 -6.67 7.94
C THR A 80 24.61 -7.48 6.96
N THR A 81 23.99 -8.41 6.23
CA THR A 81 24.68 -9.21 5.21
C THR A 81 25.28 -8.33 4.10
N ILE A 82 24.59 -7.27 3.68
CA ILE A 82 25.12 -6.33 2.68
C ILE A 82 26.31 -5.56 3.26
N CYS A 83 26.20 -5.05 4.49
CA CYS A 83 27.30 -4.35 5.17
C CYS A 83 28.54 -5.23 5.31
N ASP A 84 28.37 -6.48 5.74
CA ASP A 84 29.47 -7.43 5.91
C ASP A 84 30.15 -7.73 4.57
N ARG A 85 29.37 -7.92 3.50
CA ARG A 85 29.91 -8.11 2.14
C ARG A 85 30.66 -6.90 1.61
N LEU A 86 30.17 -5.70 1.93
CA LEU A 86 30.82 -4.43 1.58
C LEU A 86 32.14 -4.26 2.35
N HIS A 87 32.18 -4.70 3.61
CA HIS A 87 33.39 -4.68 4.42
C HIS A 87 34.41 -5.72 3.96
N SER A 88 33.96 -6.91 3.53
CA SER A 88 34.83 -7.97 3.03
C SER A 88 35.31 -7.78 1.59
N LEU A 89 34.84 -6.74 0.90
CA LEU A 89 35.18 -6.46 -0.49
C LEU A 89 36.61 -5.88 -0.58
N ASP A 90 37.51 -6.61 -1.22
CA ASP A 90 38.85 -6.12 -1.53
C ASP A 90 38.81 -5.18 -2.74
N VAL A 91 39.00 -3.90 -2.46
CA VAL A 91 38.97 -2.82 -3.45
C VAL A 91 40.03 -3.01 -4.55
N LYS A 92 41.16 -3.66 -4.25
CA LYS A 92 42.22 -3.91 -5.24
C LYS A 92 41.81 -4.96 -6.26
N VAL A 93 41.12 -6.00 -5.81
CA VAL A 93 40.56 -7.03 -6.69
C VAL A 93 39.46 -6.43 -7.56
N LEU A 94 38.61 -5.57 -6.98
CA LEU A 94 37.57 -4.87 -7.73
C LEU A 94 38.15 -3.96 -8.84
N ASP A 95 39.21 -3.21 -8.54
CA ASP A 95 39.89 -2.35 -9.52
C ASP A 95 40.55 -3.17 -10.65
N SER A 96 41.03 -4.38 -10.34
CA SER A 96 41.64 -5.26 -11.35
C SER A 96 40.63 -5.85 -12.34
N ILE A 97 39.35 -5.96 -11.96
CA ILE A 97 38.28 -6.53 -12.82
C ILE A 97 37.52 -5.41 -13.57
N SER A 98 37.63 -4.16 -13.12
CA SER A 98 36.98 -3.00 -13.75
C SER A 98 37.72 -2.44 -14.97
N LYS A 99 38.89 -3.00 -15.32
CA LYS A 99 39.66 -2.67 -16.53
C LYS A 99 39.42 -3.70 -17.62
#